data_AF-A0A356QT19-F1
#
_entry.id   AF-A0A356QT19-F1
#
_cell.length_a   1.000
_cell.length_b   1.000
_cell.length_c   1.000
_cell.angle_alpha   90.00
_cell.angle_beta   90.00
_cell.angle_gamma   90.00
#
_symmetry.space_group_name_H-M   'P 1'
#
loop_
_entity.id
_entity.type
_entity.pdbx_description
1 polymer ?
#
loop_
_entity_poly.entity_id
_entity_poly.type
_entity_poly.pdbx_seq_one_letter_code
_entity_poly.pdbx_strand_id
1 'polypeptide(L)' 'QRMSLAAEWLAHEQVLVREAAHRLGYPDQYQFSRAFKRVFGIAPAEFRRGHKIATHSAG' A
#
# COMPACT_ATOMS: atom_id res chain seq x y z
N GLN A 1 -0.79 -7.90 -11.21
CA GLN A 1 0.65 -7.57 -11.37
C GLN A 1 1.03 -6.27 -10.69
N ARG A 2 0.76 -5.06 -11.24
CA ARG A 2 1.16 -3.79 -10.57
C ARG A 2 0.56 -3.60 -9.16
N MET A 3 -0.74 -3.84 -9.02
CA MET A 3 -1.43 -3.64 -7.75
C MET A 3 -1.08 -4.72 -6.71
N SER A 4 -0.87 -5.96 -7.16
CA SER A 4 -0.34 -7.05 -6.33
C SER A 4 1.02 -6.71 -5.75
N LEU A 5 1.95 -6.20 -6.57
CA LEU A 5 3.28 -5.78 -6.12
C LEU A 5 3.21 -4.63 -5.10
N ALA A 6 2.34 -3.64 -5.33
CA ALA A 6 2.11 -2.60 -4.34
C ALA A 6 1.55 -3.15 -3.02
N ALA A 7 0.69 -4.16 -3.05
CA ALA A 7 0.18 -4.78 -1.84
C ALA A 7 1.30 -5.48 -1.07
N GLU A 8 2.20 -6.19 -1.75
CA GLU A 8 3.39 -6.81 -1.13
C GLU A 8 4.29 -5.76 -0.47
N TRP A 9 4.59 -4.65 -1.15
CA TRP A 9 5.38 -3.55 -0.61
C TRP A 9 4.75 -2.90 0.63
N LEU A 10 3.42 -2.73 0.61
CA LEU A 10 2.67 -2.13 1.71
C LEU A 10 2.52 -3.09 2.91
N ALA A 11 2.44 -4.40 2.66
CA ALA A 11 2.28 -5.41 3.71
C ALA A 11 3.61 -5.77 4.37
N HIS A 12 4.66 -6.05 3.58
CA HIS A 12 5.88 -6.68 4.06
C HIS A 12 7.05 -5.71 4.20
N GLU A 13 7.23 -4.82 3.23
CA GLU A 13 8.38 -3.90 3.20
C GLU A 13 8.09 -2.57 3.93
N GLN A 14 6.89 -2.42 4.51
CA GLN A 14 6.40 -1.21 5.17
C GLN A 14 6.55 0.08 4.35
N VAL A 15 6.55 -0.04 3.02
CA VAL A 15 6.72 1.08 2.10
C VAL A 15 5.63 2.11 2.32
N LEU A 16 5.96 3.39 2.14
CA LEU A 16 4.98 4.46 2.22
C LEU A 16 4.02 4.40 1.02
N VAL A 17 2.74 4.72 1.24
CA VAL A 17 1.74 4.77 0.15
C VAL A 17 2.19 5.68 -0.99
N ARG A 18 2.78 6.83 -0.67
CA ARG A 18 3.37 7.75 -1.66
C ARG A 18 4.51 7.11 -2.46
N GLU A 19 5.34 6.33 -1.80
CA GLU A 19 6.52 5.70 -2.39
C GLU A 19 6.10 4.58 -3.35
N ALA A 20 5.13 3.74 -2.95
CA ALA A 20 4.54 2.75 -3.84
C ALA A 20 3.87 3.40 -5.07
N ALA A 21 3.22 4.56 -4.89
CA ALA A 21 2.64 5.32 -6.00
C ALA A 21 3.73 5.81 -6.98
N HIS A 22 4.81 6.42 -6.48
CA HIS A 22 5.93 6.88 -7.30
C HIS A 22 6.63 5.74 -8.05
N ARG A 23 6.93 4.62 -7.37
CA ARG A 23 7.57 3.45 -8.00
C ARG A 23 6.74 2.84 -9.13
N LEU A 24 5.42 2.91 -9.03
CA LEU A 24 4.52 2.47 -10.08
C LEU A 24 4.30 3.54 -11.16
N GLY A 25 4.90 4.73 -11.07
CA GLY A 25 4.74 5.80 -12.05
C GLY A 25 3.41 6.54 -11.96
N TYR A 26 2.76 6.56 -10.79
CA TYR A 26 1.62 7.45 -10.57
C TYR A 26 2.11 8.88 -10.30
N PRO A 27 1.42 9.89 -10.85
CA PRO A 27 1.79 11.29 -10.64
C PRO A 27 1.54 11.74 -9.20
N ASP A 28 0.58 11.10 -8.51
CA ASP A 28 0.23 11.39 -7.14
C ASP A 28 -0.38 10.17 -6.42
N GLN A 29 -0.41 10.25 -5.09
CA GLN A 29 -0.92 9.17 -4.24
C GLN A 29 -2.44 8.96 -4.35
N TYR A 30 -3.22 9.95 -4.79
CA TYR A 30 -4.69 9.86 -4.88
C TYR A 30 -5.10 8.99 -6.08
N GLN A 31 -4.47 9.20 -7.24
CA GLN A 31 -4.65 8.35 -8.42
C GLN A 31 -4.32 6.89 -8.10
N PHE A 32 -3.17 6.66 -7.46
CA PHE A 32 -2.78 5.33 -6.97
C PHE A 32 -3.82 4.76 -6.00
N SER A 33 -4.24 5.54 -4.99
CA SER A 33 -5.18 5.09 -3.97
C SER A 33 -6.53 4.68 -4.55
N ARG A 34 -7.03 5.40 -5.56
CA ARG A 34 -8.27 5.01 -6.27
C ARG A 34 -8.09 3.71 -7.05
N ALA A 35 -6.98 3.55 -7.76
CA ALA A 35 -6.69 2.34 -8.52
C ALA A 35 -6.53 1.12 -7.59
N PHE A 36 -5.78 1.28 -6.50
CA PHE A 36 -5.57 0.25 -5.49
C PHE A 36 -6.90 -0.16 -4.83
N LYS A 37 -7.71 0.81 -4.40
CA LYS A 37 -9.02 0.54 -3.80
C LYS A 37 -9.97 -0.18 -4.75
N ARG A 38 -9.93 0.13 -6.05
CA ARG A 38 -10.74 -0.58 -7.05
C ARG A 38 -10.39 -2.07 -7.15
N VAL A 39 -9.12 -2.42 -6.93
CA VAL A 39 -8.63 -3.81 -7.03
C VAL A 39 -8.83 -4.57 -5.71
N PHE A 40 -8.54 -3.94 -4.56
CA PHE A 40 -8.54 -4.61 -3.26
C PHE A 40 -9.72 -4.26 -2.34
N GLY A 41 -10.63 -3.39 -2.76
CA GLY A 41 -11.79 -2.95 -1.99
C GLY A 41 -11.48 -1.91 -0.89
N ILE A 42 -10.24 -1.85 -0.40
CA ILE A 42 -9.82 -0.94 0.67
C ILE A 42 -8.68 0.01 0.25
N ALA A 43 -8.52 1.12 0.96
CA ALA A 43 -7.47 2.10 0.67
C ALA A 43 -6.08 1.55 1.03
N PRO A 44 -5.01 1.90 0.29
CA PRO A 44 -3.66 1.39 0.56
C PRO A 44 -3.12 1.77 1.95
N ALA A 45 -3.54 2.93 2.50
CA ALA A 45 -3.16 3.34 3.85
C ALA A 45 -3.78 2.45 4.94
N GLU A 46 -5.03 2.01 4.73
CA GLU A 46 -5.73 1.07 5.61
C GLU A 46 -5.16 -0.33 5.47
N PHE A 47 -4.92 -0.78 4.23
CA PHE A 47 -4.23 -2.04 3.93
C PHE A 47 -2.88 -2.13 4.66
N ARG A 48 -2.07 -1.07 4.59
CA ARG A 48 -0.79 -1.00 5.33
C ARG A 48 -0.96 -1.01 6.84
N ARG A 49 -1.97 -0.31 7.38
CA ARG A 49 -2.21 -0.26 8.84
C ARG A 49 -2.59 -1.63 9.38
N GLY A 50 -3.42 -2.38 8.67
CA GLY A 50 -3.81 -3.75 9.01
C GLY A 50 -2.63 -4.74 9.05
N HIS A 51 -1.54 -4.46 8.33
CA HIS A 51 -0.32 -5.28 8.36
C HIS A 51 0.72 -4.77 9.37
N LYS A 52 0.69 -3.48 9.74
CA LYS A 52 1.56 -2.92 10.79
C LYS A 52 1.24 -3.41 12.20
N ILE A 53 -0.02 -3.82 12.45
CA ILE A 53 -0.45 -4.35 13.75
C ILE A 53 0.12 -5.76 14.03
N ALA A 54 0.47 -6.53 12.99
CA ALA A 54 1.09 -7.85 13.16
C ALA A 54 2.58 -7.79 13.55
N THR A 55 3.23 -6.62 13.49
CA THR A 55 4.66 -6.46 13.78
C THR A 55 4.96 -5.52 14.96
N HIS A 56 3.95 -5.04 15.69
CA HIS A 56 4.12 -4.37 16.99
C HIS A 56 3.64 -5.31 18.12
N SER A 57 4.38 -6.40 18.31
CA SER A 57 4.30 -7.27 19.48
C SER A 57 5.72 -7.72 19.82
N ALA A 58 6.53 -6.79 20.35
CA ALA A 58 7.71 -7.04 21.18
C ALA A 58 8.35 -5.68 21.50
N GLY A 59 8.29 -5.29 22.77
CA GLY A 59 8.78 -4.03 23.32
C GLY A 59 7.97 -3.64 24.53
#